data_AF-A0A8T5GL41-F1
#
_entry.id   AF-A0A8T5GL41-F1
#
_cell.length_a   1.000
_cell.length_b   1.000
_cell.length_c   1.000
_cell.angle_alpha   90.00
_cell.angle_beta   90.00
_cell.angle_gamma   90.00
#
_symmetry.space_group_name_H-M   'P 1'
#
loop_
_entity.id
_entity.type
_entity.pdbx_description
1 polymer ?
#
loop_
_entity_poly.entity_id
_entity_poly.type
_entity_poly.pdbx_seq_one_letter_code
_entity_poly.pdbx_strand_id
1 'polypeptide(L)'
;MSRGINATTKAALQTDGFKLATLIQIDFPARGVNPAFSKKITNFGSDLTATMGTFTSSGHILGIGNASETSSLRVNSLNLILSGADREYITLFQEEHYMNARCVIWRAVIDNSNAIVGDPFLYFDGRITGYSLNDDESSSEIDVEIASHWKDFEKVINRKTNTNSQQVHFPTDLGFEFSSSTVKDLKWGRK
;
A
#
# COMPACT_ATOMS: atom_id res chain seq x y z
N MET A 1 -19.11 -2.11 6.78
CA MET A 1 -19.44 -3.56 6.71
C MET A 1 -18.49 -4.30 7.62
N SER A 2 -18.98 -5.06 8.60
CA SER A 2 -18.10 -5.82 9.51
C SER A 2 -17.34 -6.88 8.73
N ARG A 3 -16.01 -6.87 8.77
CA ARG A 3 -15.21 -7.96 8.24
C ARG A 3 -15.53 -9.22 9.04
N GLY A 4 -15.97 -10.29 8.38
CA GLY A 4 -16.27 -11.55 9.05
C GLY A 4 -14.98 -12.17 9.58
N ILE A 5 -14.90 -12.40 10.89
CA ILE A 5 -13.78 -13.12 11.52
C ILE A 5 -14.15 -14.61 11.61
N ASN A 6 -13.19 -15.49 11.29
CA ASN A 6 -13.36 -16.95 11.39
C ASN A 6 -13.79 -17.35 12.81
N ALA A 7 -14.73 -18.29 12.92
CA ALA A 7 -15.27 -18.76 14.19
C ALA A 7 -14.20 -19.34 15.13
N THR A 8 -13.20 -20.03 14.59
CA THR A 8 -12.08 -20.60 15.36
C THR A 8 -11.17 -19.52 15.93
N THR A 9 -10.87 -18.49 15.14
CA THR A 9 -10.12 -17.32 15.59
C THR A 9 -10.87 -16.54 16.67
N LYS A 10 -12.20 -16.42 16.57
CA LYS A 10 -13.03 -15.82 17.64
C LYS A 10 -12.95 -16.60 18.94
N ALA A 11 -13.05 -17.93 18.88
CA ALA A 11 -12.95 -18.78 20.06
C ALA A 11 -11.56 -18.67 20.73
N ALA A 12 -10.49 -18.60 19.93
CA ALA A 12 -9.15 -18.40 20.43
C ALA A 12 -8.96 -17.03 21.12
N LEU A 13 -9.54 -15.97 20.55
CA LEU A 13 -9.53 -14.62 21.15
C LEU A 13 -10.35 -14.52 22.44
N GLN A 14 -11.31 -15.42 22.66
CA GLN A 14 -12.11 -15.47 23.89
C GLN A 14 -11.37 -16.18 25.05
N THR A 15 -10.22 -16.80 24.78
CA THR A 15 -9.43 -17.49 25.79
C THR A 15 -8.52 -16.49 26.51
N ASP A 16 -8.24 -16.70 27.79
CA ASP A 16 -7.50 -15.75 28.65
C ASP A 16 -5.97 -15.70 28.38
N GLY A 17 -5.49 -16.54 27.45
CA GLY A 17 -4.08 -16.60 27.05
C GLY A 17 -3.93 -16.83 25.55
N PHE A 18 -3.82 -15.76 24.78
CA PHE A 18 -3.54 -15.80 23.35
C PHE A 18 -2.31 -14.96 23.01
N LYS A 19 -1.57 -15.39 21.99
CA LYS A 19 -0.48 -14.61 21.40
C LYS A 19 -0.96 -14.05 20.07
N LEU A 20 -0.60 -12.81 19.77
CA LEU A 20 -0.87 -12.20 18.47
C LEU A 20 0.42 -12.06 17.67
N ALA A 21 0.38 -12.49 16.42
CA ALA A 21 1.40 -12.21 15.43
C ALA A 21 0.87 -11.21 14.41
N THR A 22 1.74 -10.30 13.98
CA THR A 22 1.45 -9.38 12.87
C THR A 22 2.13 -9.90 11.62
N LEU A 23 1.32 -10.12 10.58
CA LEU A 23 1.76 -10.60 9.29
C LEU A 23 1.68 -9.43 8.31
N ILE A 24 2.77 -9.14 7.60
CA ILE A 24 2.84 -8.04 6.63
C ILE A 24 3.21 -8.63 5.27
N GLN A 25 2.43 -8.28 4.25
CA GLN A 25 2.76 -8.56 2.86
C GLN A 25 2.84 -7.26 2.08
N ILE A 26 3.96 -7.06 1.41
CA ILE A 26 4.17 -5.96 0.48
C ILE A 26 4.28 -6.56 -0.92
N ASP A 27 3.34 -6.20 -1.79
CA ASP A 27 3.26 -6.65 -3.17
C ASP A 27 3.84 -5.58 -4.09
N PHE A 28 5.07 -5.81 -4.56
CA PHE A 28 5.74 -4.96 -5.53
C PHE A 28 5.28 -5.29 -6.95
N PRO A 29 4.80 -4.29 -7.73
CA PRO A 29 4.35 -4.52 -9.10
C PRO A 29 5.53 -4.83 -10.02
N ALA A 30 5.27 -5.58 -11.10
CA ALA A 30 6.28 -5.92 -12.09
C ALA A 30 6.86 -4.66 -12.77
N ARG A 31 8.17 -4.67 -13.06
CA ARG A 31 8.86 -3.60 -13.80
C ARG A 31 9.81 -4.18 -14.84
N GLY A 32 9.52 -3.92 -16.12
CA GLY A 32 10.39 -4.34 -17.22
C GLY A 32 10.57 -5.86 -17.24
N VAL A 33 11.80 -6.32 -17.01
CA VAL A 33 12.17 -7.75 -16.93
C VAL A 33 12.01 -8.36 -15.54
N ASN A 34 11.82 -7.57 -14.49
CA ASN A 34 11.61 -8.08 -13.12
C ASN A 34 10.14 -8.47 -12.92
N PRO A 35 9.84 -9.72 -12.53
CA PRO A 35 8.47 -10.16 -12.26
C PRO A 35 7.93 -9.49 -10.98
N ALA A 36 6.60 -9.48 -10.84
CA ALA A 36 5.96 -9.05 -9.60
C ALA A 36 6.42 -9.94 -8.45
N PHE A 37 6.75 -9.32 -7.31
CA PHE A 37 7.29 -10.01 -6.15
C PHE A 37 6.58 -9.56 -4.87
N SER A 38 6.31 -10.50 -3.97
CA SER A 38 5.66 -10.25 -2.68
C SER A 38 6.63 -10.53 -1.54
N LYS A 39 7.00 -9.51 -0.78
CA LYS A 39 7.76 -9.68 0.47
C LYS A 39 6.79 -9.95 1.61
N LYS A 40 6.93 -11.09 2.28
CA LYS A 40 6.06 -11.54 3.39
C LYS A 40 6.88 -11.69 4.67
N ILE A 41 6.59 -10.88 5.67
CA ILE A 41 7.33 -10.84 6.93
C ILE A 41 6.40 -10.89 8.14
N THR A 42 6.89 -11.43 9.25
CA THR A 42 6.17 -11.48 10.53
C THR A 42 7.06 -10.99 11.67
N ASN A 43 6.44 -10.37 12.67
CA ASN A 43 7.13 -9.98 13.92
C ASN A 43 7.24 -11.15 14.93
N PHE A 44 6.71 -12.33 14.59
CA PHE A 44 6.76 -13.50 15.45
C PHE A 44 8.13 -14.18 15.41
N GLY A 45 8.54 -14.83 16.49
CA GLY A 45 9.88 -15.42 16.63
C GLY A 45 10.19 -16.62 15.72
N SER A 46 9.19 -17.17 15.02
CA SER A 46 9.36 -18.24 14.03
C SER A 46 8.56 -17.95 12.77
N ASP A 47 8.92 -18.62 11.68
CA ASP A 47 8.15 -18.56 10.44
C ASP A 47 6.73 -19.06 10.66
N LEU A 48 5.77 -18.37 10.05
CA LEU A 48 4.34 -18.69 10.18
C LEU A 48 3.76 -18.98 8.80
N THR A 49 3.13 -20.15 8.68
CA THR A 49 2.46 -20.54 7.44
C THR A 49 0.96 -20.30 7.56
N ALA A 50 0.44 -19.39 6.74
CA ALA A 50 -1.00 -19.13 6.60
C ALA A 50 -1.51 -19.62 5.24
N THR A 51 -2.83 -19.60 5.05
CA THR A 51 -3.49 -19.90 3.76
C THR A 51 -2.98 -19.02 2.61
N MET A 52 -2.48 -17.82 2.91
CA MET A 52 -1.95 -16.85 1.94
C MET A 52 -0.46 -17.07 1.63
N GLY A 53 0.21 -18.01 2.29
CA GLY A 53 1.62 -18.33 2.13
C GLY A 53 2.41 -18.26 3.44
N THR A 54 3.71 -18.51 3.35
CA THR A 54 4.64 -18.46 4.48
C THR A 54 5.15 -17.05 4.71
N PHE A 55 5.09 -16.59 5.96
CA PHE A 55 5.65 -15.33 6.43
C PHE A 55 6.93 -15.64 7.19
N THR A 56 8.03 -15.03 6.75
CA THR A 56 9.35 -15.24 7.37
C THR A 56 9.49 -14.35 8.60
N SER A 57 9.98 -14.92 9.69
CA SER A 57 10.31 -14.18 10.91
C SER A 57 11.35 -13.13 10.60
N SER A 58 11.06 -11.88 10.98
CA SER A 58 11.94 -10.77 10.73
C SER A 58 12.03 -9.85 11.94
N GLY A 59 13.25 -9.72 12.47
CA GLY A 59 13.57 -8.73 13.51
C GLY A 59 13.64 -7.29 12.97
N HIS A 60 13.43 -7.10 11.67
CA HIS A 60 13.50 -5.79 11.03
C HIS A 60 12.21 -4.98 11.17
N ILE A 61 11.13 -5.55 11.71
CA ILE A 61 9.92 -4.78 12.02
C ILE A 61 10.13 -4.10 13.37
N LEU A 62 10.39 -2.79 13.36
CA LEU A 62 10.60 -1.99 14.57
C LEU A 62 9.28 -1.50 15.15
N GLY A 63 8.34 -1.12 14.29
CA GLY A 63 7.07 -0.54 14.73
C GLY A 63 6.02 -0.52 13.65
N ILE A 64 4.76 -0.58 14.08
CA ILE A 64 3.60 -0.45 13.20
C ILE A 64 2.70 0.60 13.83
N GLY A 65 2.38 1.63 13.06
CA GLY A 65 1.45 2.68 13.45
C GLY A 65 0.05 2.13 13.73
N ASN A 66 -0.72 2.87 14.51
CA ASN A 66 -2.10 2.50 14.80
C ASN A 66 -2.96 2.69 13.54
N ALA A 67 -3.74 1.66 13.19
CA ALA A 67 -4.72 1.79 12.13
C ALA A 67 -5.91 2.60 12.66
N SER A 68 -6.26 3.67 11.96
CA SER A 68 -7.51 4.41 12.21
C SER A 68 -8.56 3.95 11.21
N GLU A 69 -9.75 3.61 11.70
CA GLU A 69 -10.93 3.36 10.87
C GLU A 69 -11.97 4.41 11.19
N THR A 70 -12.51 5.05 10.16
CA THR A 70 -13.54 6.08 10.30
C THR A 70 -14.77 5.67 9.49
N SER A 71 -15.96 5.99 9.99
CA SER A 71 -17.21 5.70 9.28
C SER A 71 -17.45 6.64 8.09
N SER A 72 -16.83 7.81 8.11
CA SER A 72 -16.87 8.78 7.01
C SER A 72 -15.86 8.41 5.93
N LEU A 73 -16.11 8.85 4.70
CA LEU A 73 -15.13 8.73 3.63
C LEU A 73 -13.91 9.61 3.92
N ARG A 74 -12.82 9.00 4.41
CA ARG A 74 -11.55 9.67 4.69
C ARG A 74 -10.38 8.77 4.29
N VAL A 75 -9.28 9.41 3.91
CA VAL A 75 -8.01 8.73 3.69
C VAL A 75 -7.43 8.39 5.05
N ASN A 76 -7.43 7.11 5.41
CA ASN A 76 -6.71 6.64 6.58
C ASN A 76 -5.30 6.25 6.15
N SER A 77 -4.30 6.66 6.93
CA SER A 77 -2.90 6.28 6.73
C SER A 77 -2.36 5.51 7.92
N LEU A 78 -1.31 4.74 7.67
CA LEU A 78 -0.55 3.96 8.65
C LEU A 78 0.92 4.05 8.28
N ASN A 79 1.79 4.27 9.26
CA ASN A 79 3.24 4.23 9.08
C ASN A 79 3.77 2.86 9.52
N LEU A 80 4.65 2.26 8.71
CA LEU A 80 5.37 1.03 9.03
C LEU A 80 6.85 1.38 9.19
N ILE A 81 7.42 1.09 10.36
CA ILE A 81 8.82 1.37 10.67
C ILE A 81 9.60 0.07 10.55
N LEU A 82 10.52 0.05 9.59
CA LEU A 82 11.45 -1.05 9.35
C LEU A 82 12.87 -0.63 9.74
N SER A 83 13.69 -1.58 10.17
CA SER A 83 15.10 -1.35 10.42
C SER A 83 15.87 -1.24 9.11
N GLY A 84 16.64 -0.16 8.97
CA GLY A 84 17.62 0.04 7.90
C GLY A 84 18.98 -0.59 8.17
N ALA A 85 19.15 -1.32 9.28
CA ALA A 85 20.43 -1.96 9.62
C ALA A 85 20.86 -3.02 8.59
N ASP A 86 19.87 -3.66 7.93
CA ASP A 86 20.13 -4.56 6.82
C ASP A 86 19.90 -3.85 5.48
N ARG A 87 20.85 -4.04 4.56
CA ARG A 87 20.84 -3.46 3.23
C ARG A 87 19.74 -4.06 2.35
N GLU A 88 19.20 -5.23 2.70
CA GLU A 88 18.11 -5.86 1.94
C GLU A 88 16.91 -4.91 1.75
N TYR A 89 16.40 -4.29 2.83
CA TYR A 89 15.24 -3.40 2.75
C TYR A 89 15.57 -2.07 2.08
N ILE A 90 16.76 -1.54 2.31
CA ILE A 90 17.24 -0.32 1.64
C ILE A 90 17.27 -0.54 0.12
N THR A 91 17.87 -1.64 -0.32
CA THR A 91 17.93 -2.01 -1.74
C THR A 91 16.53 -2.26 -2.30
N LEU A 92 15.66 -2.94 -1.56
CA LEU A 92 14.28 -3.20 -1.99
C LEU A 92 13.51 -1.90 -2.28
N PHE A 93 13.56 -0.91 -1.39
CA PHE A 93 12.86 0.38 -1.60
C PHE A 93 13.54 1.29 -2.64
N GLN A 94 14.85 1.16 -2.85
CA GLN A 94 15.57 1.92 -3.87
C GLN A 94 15.39 1.35 -5.29
N GLU A 95 15.45 0.03 -5.43
CA GLU A 95 15.46 -0.62 -6.73
C GLU A 95 14.05 -0.91 -7.25
N GLU A 96 13.09 -1.21 -6.39
CA GLU A 96 11.73 -1.58 -6.79
C GLU A 96 10.76 -0.41 -6.84
N HIS A 97 9.70 -0.55 -7.66
CA HIS A 97 8.64 0.46 -7.74
C HIS A 97 7.71 0.33 -6.52
N TYR A 98 8.08 0.96 -5.41
CA TYR A 98 7.28 0.98 -4.19
C TYR A 98 6.00 1.82 -4.33
N MET A 99 5.98 2.82 -5.21
CA MET A 99 4.81 3.69 -5.40
C MET A 99 3.59 2.86 -5.84
N ASN A 100 2.45 3.06 -5.16
CA ASN A 100 1.21 2.29 -5.38
C ASN A 100 1.33 0.76 -5.14
N ALA A 101 2.44 0.27 -4.61
CA ALA A 101 2.56 -1.12 -4.18
C ALA A 101 1.55 -1.40 -3.07
N ARG A 102 0.86 -2.54 -3.14
CA ARG A 102 -0.15 -2.90 -2.14
C ARG A 102 0.57 -3.41 -0.89
N CYS A 103 0.24 -2.85 0.27
CA CYS A 103 0.72 -3.34 1.55
C CYS A 103 -0.50 -3.77 2.37
N VAL A 104 -0.48 -5.02 2.81
CA VAL A 104 -1.55 -5.64 3.57
C VAL A 104 -1.00 -6.15 4.90
N ILE A 105 -1.66 -5.77 5.97
CA ILE A 105 -1.33 -6.15 7.33
C ILE A 105 -2.46 -7.02 7.87
N TRP A 106 -2.14 -8.23 8.29
CA TRP A 106 -3.04 -9.13 8.99
C TRP A 106 -2.57 -9.34 10.42
N ARG A 107 -3.52 -9.72 11.27
CA ARG A 107 -3.25 -10.22 12.62
C ARG A 107 -3.69 -11.66 12.71
N ALA A 108 -2.80 -12.50 13.23
CA ALA A 108 -3.05 -13.91 13.44
C ALA A 108 -3.01 -14.22 14.94
N VAL A 109 -3.87 -15.13 15.37
CA VAL A 109 -3.85 -15.66 16.72
C VAL A 109 -3.00 -16.92 16.73
N ILE A 110 -2.06 -17.01 17.65
CA ILE A 110 -1.10 -18.10 17.76
C ILE A 110 -1.40 -18.92 19.02
N ASP A 111 -1.40 -20.24 18.87
CA ASP A 111 -1.53 -21.18 19.99
C ASP A 111 -0.20 -21.43 20.72
N ASN A 112 -0.23 -22.29 21.74
CA ASN A 112 0.96 -22.70 22.47
C ASN A 112 1.91 -23.58 21.66
N SER A 113 1.46 -24.12 20.52
CA SER A 113 2.26 -24.90 19.58
C SER A 113 2.91 -24.03 18.49
N ASN A 114 2.82 -22.70 18.61
CA ASN A 114 3.33 -21.73 17.65
C ASN A 114 2.71 -21.85 16.25
N ALA A 115 1.47 -22.35 16.16
CA ALA A 115 0.70 -22.43 14.93
C ALA A 115 -0.41 -21.37 14.90
N ILE A 116 -0.79 -20.94 13.70
CA ILE A 116 -1.91 -20.02 13.50
C ILE A 116 -3.22 -20.77 13.78
N VAL A 117 -4.05 -20.21 14.66
CA VAL A 117 -5.39 -20.72 14.97
C VAL A 117 -6.43 -20.05 14.09
N GLY A 118 -7.07 -20.85 13.24
CA GLY A 118 -8.06 -20.37 12.29
C GLY A 118 -7.42 -19.56 11.16
N ASP A 119 -8.04 -18.43 10.82
CA ASP A 119 -7.55 -17.57 9.75
C ASP A 119 -7.08 -16.21 10.28
N PRO A 120 -5.96 -15.66 9.76
CA PRO A 120 -5.58 -14.28 10.03
C PRO A 120 -6.67 -13.31 9.59
N PHE A 121 -6.98 -12.32 10.44
CA PHE A 121 -7.94 -11.28 10.09
C PHE A 121 -7.22 -10.03 9.56
N LEU A 122 -7.85 -9.37 8.59
CA LEU A 122 -7.31 -8.18 7.95
C LEU A 122 -7.34 -6.99 8.90
N TYR A 123 -6.17 -6.46 9.25
CA TYR A 123 -6.00 -5.29 10.10
C TYR A 123 -5.98 -4.01 9.26
N PHE A 124 -5.15 -3.95 8.21
CA PHE A 124 -5.07 -2.79 7.33
C PHE A 124 -4.75 -3.23 5.89
N ASP A 125 -5.39 -2.58 4.91
CA ASP A 125 -5.14 -2.79 3.48
C ASP A 125 -4.98 -1.42 2.83
N GLY A 126 -3.81 -1.18 2.27
CA GLY A 126 -3.46 0.10 1.68
C GLY A 126 -2.42 -0.02 0.59
N ARG A 127 -1.99 1.14 0.10
CA ARG A 127 -0.93 1.30 -0.89
C ARG A 127 0.15 2.20 -0.34
N ILE A 128 1.39 1.90 -0.67
CA ILE A 128 2.53 2.72 -0.28
C ILE A 128 2.48 4.05 -1.06
N THR A 129 2.54 5.16 -0.32
CA THR A 129 2.56 6.53 -0.86
C THR A 129 3.96 7.13 -0.89
N GLY A 130 4.82 6.70 0.02
CA GLY A 130 6.17 7.23 0.18
C GLY A 130 6.96 6.40 1.18
N TYR A 131 8.26 6.63 1.20
CA TYR A 131 9.12 6.19 2.29
C TYR A 131 10.11 7.31 2.65
N SER A 132 10.58 7.31 3.89
CA SER A 132 11.72 8.12 4.33
C SER A 132 12.74 7.22 5.03
N LEU A 133 14.01 7.46 4.73
CA LEU A 133 15.14 6.83 5.41
C LEU A 133 15.70 7.83 6.42
N ASN A 134 15.66 7.46 7.70
CA ASN A 134 16.19 8.23 8.80
C ASN A 134 17.42 7.49 9.34
N ASP A 135 18.60 8.09 9.16
CA ASP A 135 19.88 7.48 9.51
C ASP A 135 20.62 8.41 10.48
N ASP A 136 20.86 7.92 11.69
CA ASP A 136 21.58 8.57 12.77
C ASP A 136 22.88 7.80 13.07
N GLU A 137 23.77 8.37 13.88
CA GLU A 137 25.05 7.73 14.25
C GLU A 137 24.88 6.35 14.94
N SER A 138 23.70 6.07 15.49
CA SER A 138 23.42 4.83 16.25
C SER A 138 22.23 4.01 15.75
N SER A 139 21.42 4.52 14.82
CA SER A 139 20.19 3.88 14.37
C SER A 139 19.89 4.21 12.92
N SER A 140 19.41 3.23 12.17
CA SER A 140 18.97 3.37 10.79
C SER A 140 17.55 2.83 10.68
N GLU A 141 16.60 3.67 10.28
CA GLU A 141 15.17 3.38 10.24
C GLU A 141 14.57 3.78 8.88
N ILE A 142 13.67 2.94 8.37
CA ILE A 142 12.89 3.17 7.14
C ILE A 142 11.43 3.31 7.55
N ASP A 143 10.91 4.53 7.42
CA ASP A 143 9.50 4.84 7.59
C ASP A 143 8.79 4.67 6.26
N VAL A 144 7.79 3.80 6.21
CA VAL A 144 6.99 3.51 5.02
C VAL A 144 5.57 4.01 5.24
N GLU A 145 5.19 5.04 4.49
CA GLU A 145 3.84 5.59 4.53
C GLU A 145 2.89 4.76 3.67
N ILE A 146 1.84 4.23 4.30
CA ILE A 146 0.81 3.44 3.64
C ILE A 146 -0.52 4.17 3.79
N ALA A 147 -1.20 4.43 2.68
CA ALA A 147 -2.52 5.04 2.68
C ALA A 147 -3.59 4.09 2.14
N SER A 148 -4.81 4.22 2.66
CA SER A 148 -5.97 3.51 2.11
C SER A 148 -6.21 3.88 0.64
N HIS A 149 -6.92 3.01 -0.08
CA HIS A 149 -7.28 3.23 -1.50
C HIS A 149 -8.01 4.55 -1.78
N TRP A 150 -8.62 5.17 -0.75
CA TRP A 150 -9.28 6.47 -0.85
C TRP A 150 -8.31 7.62 -1.14
N LYS A 151 -6.99 7.42 -1.03
CA LYS A 151 -6.01 8.47 -1.38
C LYS A 151 -6.19 8.97 -2.82
N ASP A 152 -6.59 8.10 -3.73
CA ASP A 152 -6.85 8.45 -5.13
C ASP A 152 -8.21 9.13 -5.34
N PHE A 153 -9.07 9.22 -4.33
CA PHE A 153 -10.43 9.76 -4.49
C PHE A 153 -10.45 11.24 -4.89
N GLU A 154 -9.50 12.02 -4.37
CA GLU A 154 -9.37 13.44 -4.70
C GLU A 154 -8.57 13.68 -6.00
N LYS A 155 -8.04 12.61 -6.61
CA LYS A 155 -7.23 12.73 -7.83
C LYS A 155 -8.12 13.08 -9.01
N VAL A 156 -8.00 14.31 -9.49
CA VAL A 156 -8.68 14.76 -10.71
C VAL A 156 -7.93 14.23 -11.92
N ILE A 157 -8.46 13.17 -12.54
CA ILE A 157 -8.03 12.70 -13.86
C ILE A 157 -9.05 13.21 -14.87
N ASN A 158 -8.68 14.22 -15.65
CA ASN A 158 -9.55 14.78 -16.69
C ASN A 158 -8.86 14.79 -18.05
N ARG A 159 -9.68 14.71 -19.11
CA ARG A 159 -9.27 15.06 -20.47
C ARG A 159 -9.50 16.55 -20.66
N LYS A 160 -8.52 17.23 -21.26
CA LYS A 160 -8.64 18.63 -21.67
C LYS A 160 -8.92 18.68 -23.16
N THR A 161 -9.66 19.69 -23.63
CA THR A 161 -9.91 19.93 -25.06
C THR A 161 -8.74 20.68 -25.69
N ASN A 162 -7.54 20.12 -25.60
CA ASN A 162 -6.33 20.66 -26.21
C ASN A 162 -5.59 19.57 -26.98
N THR A 163 -4.72 19.98 -27.91
CA THR A 163 -3.96 19.08 -28.79
C THR A 163 -3.17 18.05 -28.00
N ASN A 164 -2.43 18.49 -26.98
CA ASN A 164 -1.58 17.61 -26.18
C ASN A 164 -2.40 16.51 -25.48
N SER A 165 -3.54 16.83 -24.88
CA SER A 165 -4.40 15.85 -24.20
C SER A 165 -5.06 14.88 -25.18
N GLN A 166 -5.29 15.28 -26.43
CA GLN A 166 -5.83 14.39 -27.47
C GLN A 166 -4.76 13.44 -27.99
N GLN A 167 -3.56 13.96 -28.24
CA GLN A 167 -2.43 13.19 -28.78
C GLN A 167 -1.89 12.11 -27.84
N VAL A 168 -2.17 12.20 -26.53
CA VAL A 168 -1.90 11.10 -25.58
C VAL A 168 -2.66 9.81 -25.97
N HIS A 169 -3.88 9.94 -26.51
CA HIS A 169 -4.72 8.79 -26.90
C HIS A 169 -4.73 8.54 -28.41
N PHE A 170 -4.65 9.61 -29.20
CA PHE A 170 -4.69 9.57 -30.66
C PHE A 170 -3.54 10.39 -31.22
N PRO A 171 -2.32 9.80 -31.35
CA PRO A 171 -1.10 10.55 -31.64
C PRO A 171 -1.13 11.35 -32.95
N THR A 172 -1.94 10.92 -33.92
CA THR A 172 -2.06 11.54 -35.25
C THR A 172 -3.28 12.46 -35.38
N ASP A 173 -4.08 12.64 -34.33
CA ASP A 173 -5.28 13.48 -34.39
C ASP A 173 -4.95 14.97 -34.18
N LEU A 174 -5.39 15.78 -35.14
CA LEU A 174 -5.21 17.24 -35.18
C LEU A 174 -6.51 18.01 -34.88
N GLY A 175 -7.60 17.33 -34.50
CA GLY A 175 -8.92 17.94 -34.30
C GLY A 175 -8.96 19.07 -33.25
N PHE A 176 -7.99 19.12 -32.34
CA PHE A 176 -7.87 20.18 -31.33
C PHE A 176 -6.68 21.14 -31.57
N GLU A 177 -6.01 21.08 -32.71
CA GLU A 177 -4.85 21.93 -33.04
C GLU A 177 -5.16 23.43 -32.91
N PHE A 178 -6.34 23.84 -33.35
CA PHE A 178 -6.81 25.23 -33.31
C PHE A 178 -7.72 25.53 -32.11
N SER A 179 -7.81 24.64 -31.12
CA SER A 179 -8.65 24.84 -29.93
C SER A 179 -8.28 26.08 -29.12
N SER A 180 -7.00 26.50 -29.17
CA SER A 180 -6.51 27.74 -28.55
C SER A 180 -6.86 29.00 -29.35
N SER A 181 -7.09 28.85 -30.66
CA SER A 181 -7.41 29.92 -31.60
C SER A 181 -8.90 30.27 -31.56
N THR A 182 -9.40 30.69 -30.40
CA THR A 182 -10.76 31.23 -30.31
C THR A 182 -10.78 32.67 -30.84
N VAL A 183 -11.45 32.90 -31.96
CA VAL A 183 -11.74 34.25 -32.45
C VAL A 183 -12.75 34.89 -31.49
N LYS A 184 -12.27 35.78 -30.61
CA LYS A 184 -13.11 36.43 -29.58
C LYS A 184 -14.07 37.47 -30.16
N ASP A 185 -13.71 38.08 -31.29
CA ASP A 185 -14.51 39.11 -31.95
C ASP A 185 -14.90 38.66 -33.37
N LEU A 186 -15.96 37.86 -33.47
CA LEU A 186 -16.65 37.66 -34.74
C LEU A 186 -17.75 38.75 -34.85
N LYS A 187 -17.50 39.81 -35.62
CA LYS A 187 -18.57 40.75 -35.98
C LYS A 187 -19.59 40.02 -36.86
N TRP A 188 -20.70 39.58 -36.27
CA TRP A 188 -21.80 38.96 -36.98
C TRP A 188 -22.76 40.06 -37.49
N GLY A 189 -22.91 40.18 -38.81
CA GLY A 189 -23.74 41.21 -39.45
C GLY A 189 -22.97 42.46 -39.88
N ARG A 190 -23.32 43.01 -41.05
CA ARG A 190 -22.68 44.21 -41.62
C ARG A 190 -23.07 45.48 -40.84
N LYS A 191 -22.04 46.25 -40.51
CA LYS A 191 -21.95 47.60 -39.90
C LYS A 191 -22.24 47.67 -38.39
#